data_AF-A0A975B536-F1
#
_entry.id   AF-A0A975B536-F1
#
_cell.length_a   1.000
_cell.length_b   1.000
_cell.length_c   1.000
_cell.angle_alpha   90.00
_cell.angle_beta   90.00
_cell.angle_gamma   90.00
#
_symmetry.space_group_name_H-M   'P 1'
#
loop_
_entity.id
_entity.type
_entity.pdbx_description
1 polymer ?
#
loop_
_entity_poly.entity_id
_entity_poly.type
_entity_poly.pdbx_seq_one_letter_code
_entity_poly.pdbx_strand_id
1 'polypeptide(L)'
;MNTYIGLVSLGVVAVGLSAYLPFLMPTPTVSFITVIFASVFSLLITYMVTKKWVEEQAEIKSLKLKEENDKRIRRLKKEHDTTTLEKTIRDGTQTLIKNALDYFKIENIKNEIGTSAAIENLQLDKYGQIIELLADFSLILPDIKENQKIVEEEITHQIKIYQIDENPFAMFLERIMRKYLVTVNKKIKEKIEQEHMESMKICPQCAERILPKAKVCKHCGHKLHSIERLSSQNPILPDRIENGKNLYKSGLFKEAIKEFDTAIHDKADNAVAYYNRAVVHSKLGNREQARADLKEASNLGHKKAKELLK
;
A
#
# COMPACT_ATOMS: atom_id res chain seq x y z
N MET A 1 26.97 -16.00 -19.21
CA MET A 1 27.62 -17.23 -19.70
C MET A 1 27.33 -17.47 -21.19
N ASN A 2 26.08 -17.38 -21.65
CA ASN A 2 25.74 -17.58 -23.08
C ASN A 2 26.32 -16.57 -24.07
N THR A 3 26.47 -15.29 -23.69
CA THR A 3 27.00 -14.25 -24.60
C THR A 3 28.49 -14.38 -24.86
N TYR A 4 29.28 -14.79 -23.85
CA TYR A 4 30.71 -15.05 -24.00
C TYR A 4 30.98 -16.26 -24.90
N ILE A 5 30.21 -17.34 -24.73
CA ILE A 5 30.28 -18.54 -25.58
C ILE A 5 29.90 -18.17 -27.03
N GLY A 6 28.87 -17.33 -27.20
CA GLY A 6 28.46 -16.79 -28.50
C GLY A 6 29.58 -16.00 -29.19
N LEU A 7 30.22 -15.07 -28.49
CA LEU A 7 31.32 -14.26 -29.01
C LEU A 7 32.56 -15.10 -29.36
N VAL A 8 32.90 -16.08 -28.53
CA VAL A 8 34.01 -17.02 -28.79
C VAL A 8 33.72 -17.88 -30.02
N SER A 9 32.49 -18.39 -30.16
CA SER A 9 32.09 -19.18 -31.33
C SER A 9 32.12 -18.37 -32.63
N LEU A 10 31.67 -17.11 -32.59
CA LEU A 10 31.73 -16.17 -33.72
C LEU A 10 33.18 -15.86 -34.14
N GLY A 11 34.08 -15.67 -33.17
CA GLY A 11 35.50 -15.48 -33.42
C GLY A 11 36.14 -16.69 -34.10
N VAL A 12 35.87 -17.90 -33.60
CA VAL A 12 36.40 -19.16 -34.18
C VAL A 12 35.90 -19.36 -35.61
N VAL A 13 34.60 -19.11 -35.86
CA VAL A 13 34.01 -19.20 -37.20
C VAL A 13 34.61 -18.17 -38.15
N ALA A 14 34.81 -16.91 -37.71
CA ALA A 14 35.41 -15.86 -38.53
C ALA A 14 36.86 -16.18 -38.91
N VAL A 15 37.67 -16.70 -37.97
CA VAL A 15 39.05 -17.13 -38.24
C VAL A 15 39.07 -18.28 -39.25
N GLY A 16 38.22 -19.30 -39.07
CA GLY A 16 38.10 -20.42 -40.00
C GLY A 16 37.69 -19.99 -41.41
N LEU A 17 36.69 -19.11 -41.53
CA LEU A 17 36.27 -18.55 -42.82
C LEU A 17 37.37 -17.74 -43.49
N SER A 18 38.09 -16.90 -42.73
CA SER A 18 39.19 -16.09 -43.28
C SER A 18 40.36 -16.92 -43.81
N ALA A 19 40.62 -18.10 -43.23
CA ALA A 19 41.65 -19.02 -43.69
C ALA A 19 41.23 -19.84 -44.92
N TYR A 20 39.92 -20.08 -45.11
CA TYR A 20 39.39 -20.94 -46.16
C TYR A 20 38.97 -20.17 -47.43
N LEU A 21 38.46 -18.94 -47.28
CA LEU A 21 38.03 -18.06 -48.39
C LEU A 21 39.08 -17.86 -49.50
N PRO A 22 40.39 -17.72 -49.21
CA PRO A 22 41.41 -17.54 -50.24
C PRO A 22 41.55 -18.71 -51.22
N PHE A 23 41.21 -19.93 -50.81
CA PHE A 23 41.31 -21.12 -51.64
C PHE A 23 40.13 -21.30 -52.62
N LEU A 24 39.05 -20.56 -52.41
CA LEU A 24 37.82 -20.67 -53.21
C LEU A 24 37.71 -19.58 -54.30
N MET A 25 38.56 -18.56 -54.26
CA MET A 25 38.43 -17.37 -55.11
C MET A 25 39.36 -17.43 -56.33
N PRO A 26 38.89 -16.99 -57.52
CA PRO A 26 39.60 -17.17 -58.78
C PRO A 26 40.82 -16.26 -58.95
N THR A 27 40.91 -15.14 -58.22
CA THR A 27 42.02 -14.19 -58.31
C THR A 27 42.46 -13.68 -56.94
N PRO A 28 43.76 -13.39 -56.75
CA PRO A 28 44.32 -12.98 -55.45
C PRO A 28 43.77 -11.64 -54.95
N THR A 29 43.41 -10.73 -55.86
CA THR A 29 42.83 -9.42 -55.53
C THR A 29 41.42 -9.54 -54.94
N VAL A 30 40.58 -10.40 -55.52
CA VAL A 30 39.22 -10.66 -55.02
C VAL A 30 39.26 -11.41 -53.68
N SER A 31 40.19 -12.36 -53.53
CA SER A 31 40.47 -13.02 -52.25
C SER A 31 40.83 -12.01 -51.15
N PHE A 32 41.75 -11.09 -51.42
CA PHE A 32 42.18 -10.10 -50.43
C PHE A 32 41.05 -9.16 -49.98
N ILE A 33 40.27 -8.66 -50.94
CA ILE A 33 39.12 -7.77 -50.67
C ILE A 33 38.06 -8.52 -49.85
N THR A 34 37.73 -9.76 -50.20
CA THR A 34 36.70 -10.55 -49.49
C THR A 34 37.10 -10.87 -48.05
N VAL A 35 38.39 -11.15 -47.78
CA VAL A 35 38.90 -11.35 -46.42
C VAL A 35 38.83 -10.05 -45.58
N ILE A 36 39.14 -8.89 -46.17
CA ILE A 36 38.99 -7.61 -45.49
C ILE A 36 37.53 -7.33 -45.15
N PHE A 37 36.61 -7.51 -46.11
CA PHE A 37 35.18 -7.33 -45.83
C PHE A 37 34.67 -8.29 -44.75
N ALA A 38 35.07 -9.56 -44.78
CA ALA A 38 34.66 -10.55 -43.78
C ALA A 38 35.18 -10.21 -42.36
N SER A 39 36.43 -9.74 -42.25
CA SER A 39 37.03 -9.34 -40.97
C SER A 39 36.41 -8.07 -40.39
N VAL A 40 36.18 -7.04 -41.22
CA VAL A 40 35.48 -5.81 -40.80
C VAL A 40 34.04 -6.12 -40.37
N PHE A 41 33.33 -6.97 -41.12
CA PHE A 41 31.97 -7.38 -40.79
C PHE A 41 31.91 -8.16 -39.46
N SER A 42 32.87 -9.06 -39.22
CA SER A 42 32.98 -9.80 -37.95
C SER A 42 33.25 -8.89 -36.75
N LEU A 43 34.15 -7.90 -36.90
CA LEU A 43 34.42 -6.89 -35.87
C LEU A 43 33.19 -6.04 -35.58
N LEU A 44 32.42 -5.67 -36.60
CA LEU A 44 31.22 -4.85 -36.46
C LEU A 44 30.11 -5.61 -35.74
N ILE A 45 29.91 -6.90 -36.04
CA ILE A 45 28.99 -7.77 -35.29
C ILE A 45 29.43 -7.90 -33.84
N THR A 46 30.72 -8.16 -33.61
CA THR A 46 31.28 -8.30 -32.27
C THR A 46 31.08 -7.02 -31.45
N TYR A 47 31.34 -5.85 -32.05
CA TYR A 47 31.07 -4.55 -31.44
C TYR A 47 29.59 -4.33 -31.12
N MET A 48 28.68 -4.64 -32.05
CA MET A 48 27.24 -4.48 -31.82
C MET A 48 26.73 -5.38 -30.69
N VAL A 49 27.17 -6.64 -30.65
CA VAL A 49 26.77 -7.60 -29.61
C VAL A 49 27.32 -7.21 -28.25
N THR A 50 28.60 -6.83 -28.18
CA THR A 50 29.24 -6.39 -26.93
C THR A 50 28.63 -5.10 -26.41
N LYS A 51 28.42 -4.09 -27.28
CA LYS A 51 27.77 -2.83 -26.91
C LYS A 51 26.38 -3.06 -26.33
N LYS A 52 25.53 -3.83 -27.04
CA LYS A 52 24.18 -4.16 -26.57
C LYS A 52 24.19 -4.87 -25.22
N TRP A 53 25.11 -5.82 -25.04
CA TRP A 53 25.25 -6.54 -23.77
C TRP A 53 25.69 -5.62 -22.62
N VAL A 54 26.65 -4.71 -22.87
CA VAL A 54 27.09 -3.73 -21.86
C VAL A 54 25.97 -2.78 -21.48
N GLU A 55 25.20 -2.29 -22.46
CA GLU A 55 24.02 -1.43 -22.24
C GLU A 55 22.97 -2.15 -21.37
N GLU A 56 22.65 -3.40 -21.68
CA GLU A 56 21.69 -4.21 -20.91
C GLU A 56 22.17 -4.45 -19.47
N GLN A 57 23.47 -4.70 -19.25
CA GLN A 57 24.02 -4.82 -17.90
C GLN A 57 23.98 -3.50 -17.13
N ALA A 58 24.24 -2.38 -17.81
CA ALA A 58 24.17 -1.05 -17.20
C ALA A 58 22.73 -0.72 -16.78
N GLU A 59 21.73 -1.05 -17.60
CA GLU A 59 20.31 -0.88 -17.28
C GLU A 59 19.88 -1.76 -16.10
N ILE A 60 20.26 -3.04 -16.08
CA ILE A 60 19.94 -3.93 -14.95
C ILE A 60 20.57 -3.40 -13.66
N LYS A 61 21.80 -2.91 -13.71
CA LYS A 61 22.49 -2.35 -12.55
C LYS A 61 21.82 -1.06 -12.07
N SER A 62 21.42 -0.17 -13.00
CA SER A 62 20.74 1.08 -12.64
C SER A 62 19.35 0.81 -12.04
N LEU A 63 18.60 -0.15 -12.58
CA LEU A 63 17.32 -0.61 -12.03
C LEU A 63 17.46 -1.16 -10.61
N LYS A 64 18.44 -2.03 -10.37
CA LYS A 64 18.72 -2.57 -9.03
C LYS A 64 19.08 -1.46 -8.04
N LEU A 65 19.94 -0.53 -8.45
CA LEU A 65 20.34 0.60 -7.60
C LEU A 65 19.15 1.51 -7.27
N LYS A 66 18.27 1.76 -8.25
CA LYS A 66 17.04 2.53 -8.07
C LYS A 66 16.08 1.84 -7.12
N GLU A 67 15.86 0.53 -7.28
CA GLU A 67 15.01 -0.24 -6.38
C GLU A 67 15.54 -0.26 -4.93
N GLU A 68 16.86 -0.39 -4.76
CA GLU A 68 17.51 -0.34 -3.45
C GLU A 68 17.38 1.04 -2.81
N ASN A 69 17.61 2.11 -3.57
CA ASN A 69 17.41 3.49 -3.11
C ASN A 69 15.95 3.76 -2.76
N ASP A 70 14.99 3.32 -3.57
CA ASP A 70 13.56 3.48 -3.29
C ASP A 70 13.14 2.70 -2.03
N LYS A 71 13.72 1.52 -1.78
CA LYS A 71 13.54 0.79 -0.52
C LYS A 71 14.15 1.54 0.66
N ARG A 72 15.32 2.14 0.50
CA ARG A 72 15.98 2.95 1.53
C ARG A 72 15.17 4.21 1.85
N ILE A 73 14.71 4.95 0.84
CA ILE A 73 13.87 6.14 1.00
C ILE A 73 12.56 5.76 1.71
N ARG A 74 11.92 4.64 1.36
CA ARG A 74 10.71 4.18 2.05
C ARG A 74 10.95 3.87 3.53
N ARG A 75 12.08 3.22 3.87
CA ARG A 75 12.46 2.97 5.28
C ARG A 75 12.70 4.28 6.04
N LEU A 76 13.49 5.18 5.47
CA LEU A 76 13.79 6.48 6.07
C LEU A 76 12.53 7.34 6.25
N LYS A 77 11.60 7.33 5.29
CA LYS A 77 10.30 8.00 5.44
C LYS A 77 9.51 7.40 6.59
N LYS A 78 9.42 6.06 6.67
CA LYS A 78 8.74 5.37 7.77
C LYS A 78 9.35 5.74 9.13
N GLU A 79 10.68 5.74 9.24
CA GLU A 79 11.41 6.11 10.47
C GLU A 79 11.23 7.61 10.83
N HIS A 80 11.28 8.49 9.84
CA HIS A 80 11.06 9.93 10.02
C HIS A 80 9.63 10.25 10.44
N ASP A 81 8.65 9.59 9.81
CA ASP A 81 7.24 9.71 10.15
C ASP A 81 7.02 9.20 11.59
N THR A 82 7.60 8.05 11.97
CA THR A 82 7.47 7.54 13.35
C THR A 82 8.12 8.44 14.39
N THR A 83 9.27 9.05 14.11
CA THR A 83 9.98 9.91 15.08
C THR A 83 9.32 11.27 15.27
N THR A 84 8.86 11.89 14.18
CA THR A 84 8.06 13.13 14.22
C THR A 84 6.78 12.94 15.03
N LEU A 85 6.23 11.74 14.92
CA LEU A 85 4.93 11.39 15.47
C LEU A 85 5.00 10.91 16.92
N GLU A 86 6.04 10.16 17.30
CA GLU A 86 6.39 9.92 18.70
C GLU A 86 6.58 11.25 19.43
N LYS A 87 7.33 12.19 18.82
CA LYS A 87 7.51 13.53 19.37
C LYS A 87 6.18 14.24 19.57
N THR A 88 5.27 14.14 18.61
CA THR A 88 3.93 14.75 18.71
C THR A 88 3.12 14.18 19.87
N ILE A 89 3.17 12.86 20.10
CA ILE A 89 2.51 12.21 21.24
C ILE A 89 3.12 12.68 22.56
N ARG A 90 4.46 12.73 22.65
CA ARG A 90 5.15 13.21 23.86
C ARG A 90 4.82 14.66 24.17
N ASP A 91 4.95 15.56 23.19
CA ASP A 91 4.66 16.98 23.34
C ASP A 91 3.18 17.23 23.73
N GLY A 92 2.26 16.47 23.11
CA GLY A 92 0.83 16.49 23.46
C GLY A 92 0.56 16.02 24.89
N THR A 93 1.18 14.92 25.29
CA THR A 93 1.07 14.36 26.64
C THR A 93 1.60 15.34 27.70
N GLN A 94 2.76 15.93 27.46
CA GLN A 94 3.35 16.96 28.33
C GLN A 94 2.44 18.18 28.46
N THR A 95 1.85 18.63 27.36
CA THR A 95 0.92 19.77 27.36
C THR A 95 -0.32 19.48 28.21
N LEU A 96 -0.89 18.29 28.08
CA LEU A 96 -2.05 17.87 28.88
C LEU A 96 -1.71 17.76 30.38
N ILE A 97 -0.53 17.24 30.72
CA ILE A 97 -0.07 17.15 32.10
C ILE A 97 0.18 18.55 32.68
N LYS A 98 0.77 19.46 31.91
CA LYS A 98 0.94 20.86 32.33
C LYS A 98 -0.41 21.54 32.59
N ASN A 99 -1.39 21.33 31.72
CA ASN A 99 -2.75 21.83 31.95
C ASN A 99 -3.37 21.21 33.22
N ALA A 100 -3.12 19.91 33.46
CA ALA A 100 -3.54 19.24 34.69
C ALA A 100 -2.91 19.90 35.93
N LEU A 101 -1.64 20.28 35.84
CA LEU A 101 -0.93 20.98 36.91
C LEU A 101 -1.54 22.35 37.20
N ASP A 102 -1.84 23.12 36.16
CA ASP A 102 -2.46 24.44 36.31
C ASP A 102 -3.82 24.32 37.01
N TYR A 103 -4.62 23.31 36.64
CA TYR A 103 -5.88 23.02 37.34
C TYR A 103 -5.66 22.58 38.79
N PHE A 104 -4.69 21.72 39.04
CA PHE A 104 -4.34 21.25 40.38
C PHE A 104 -3.90 22.38 41.32
N LYS A 105 -3.08 23.32 40.82
CA LYS A 105 -2.65 24.50 41.56
C LYS A 105 -3.82 25.41 41.91
N ILE A 106 -4.72 25.66 40.95
CA ILE A 106 -5.94 26.44 41.18
C ILE A 106 -6.83 25.77 42.24
N GLU A 107 -6.89 24.43 42.27
CA GLU A 107 -7.65 23.66 43.26
C GLU A 107 -7.12 23.81 44.68
N ASN A 108 -5.81 23.66 44.88
CA ASN A 108 -5.20 23.84 46.21
C ASN A 108 -5.45 25.26 46.74
N ILE A 109 -5.40 26.29 45.88
CA ILE A 109 -5.72 27.67 46.26
C ILE A 109 -7.20 27.83 46.64
N LYS A 110 -8.14 27.15 45.97
CA LYS A 110 -9.58 27.26 46.26
C LYS A 110 -10.01 26.49 47.51
N ASN A 111 -9.38 25.35 47.80
CA ASN A 111 -9.68 24.56 48.99
C ASN A 111 -9.33 25.31 50.28
N GLU A 112 -8.40 26.27 50.24
CA GLU A 112 -8.13 27.21 51.34
C GLU A 112 -9.23 28.27 51.53
N ILE A 113 -10.09 28.50 50.52
CA ILE A 113 -11.09 29.59 50.48
C ILE A 113 -12.54 29.05 50.65
N GLY A 114 -12.73 27.74 50.75
CA GLY A 114 -14.03 27.09 50.89
C GLY A 114 -14.74 26.89 49.55
N THR A 115 -14.95 25.62 49.16
CA THR A 115 -15.51 25.24 47.86
C THR A 115 -16.99 24.85 47.96
N SER A 116 -17.77 25.23 46.94
CA SER A 116 -19.15 24.76 46.73
C SER A 116 -19.15 23.45 45.93
N ALA A 117 -20.09 22.54 46.19
CA ALA A 117 -20.22 21.25 45.48
C ALA A 117 -20.34 21.38 43.94
N ALA A 118 -20.83 22.52 43.45
CA ALA A 118 -20.86 22.81 42.00
C ALA A 118 -19.46 23.00 41.40
N ILE A 119 -18.51 23.50 42.20
CA ILE A 119 -17.12 23.69 41.78
C ILE A 119 -16.38 22.34 41.72
N GLU A 120 -16.61 21.46 42.71
CA GLU A 120 -16.04 20.10 42.73
C GLU A 120 -16.49 19.22 41.56
N ASN A 121 -17.77 19.30 41.17
CA ASN A 121 -18.29 18.54 40.02
C ASN A 121 -17.73 19.04 38.68
N LEU A 122 -17.64 20.36 38.47
CA LEU A 122 -17.05 20.95 37.26
C LEU A 122 -15.54 20.65 37.13
N GLN A 123 -14.88 20.32 38.24
CA GLN A 123 -13.46 19.99 38.32
C GLN A 123 -13.19 18.52 37.98
N LEU A 124 -14.03 17.59 38.46
CA LEU A 124 -14.00 16.18 38.05
C LEU A 124 -14.10 16.03 36.53
N ASP A 125 -14.90 16.87 35.87
CA ASP A 125 -15.07 16.88 34.42
C ASP A 125 -13.79 17.26 33.67
N LYS A 126 -13.00 18.22 34.17
CA LYS A 126 -11.75 18.66 33.50
C LYS A 126 -10.69 17.58 33.52
N TYR A 127 -10.52 16.90 34.65
CA TYR A 127 -9.59 15.77 34.72
C TYR A 127 -10.09 14.56 33.92
N GLY A 128 -11.41 14.36 33.86
CA GLY A 128 -12.03 13.41 32.94
C GLY A 128 -11.63 13.69 31.49
N GLN A 129 -11.73 14.95 31.03
CA GLN A 129 -11.33 15.35 29.68
C GLN A 129 -9.85 15.12 29.41
N ILE A 130 -8.96 15.41 30.37
CA ILE A 130 -7.52 15.15 30.23
C ILE A 130 -7.27 13.64 30.07
N ILE A 131 -7.92 12.80 30.87
CA ILE A 131 -7.81 11.34 30.77
C ILE A 131 -8.30 10.85 29.40
N GLU A 132 -9.43 11.39 28.92
CA GLU A 132 -9.99 11.05 27.60
C GLU A 132 -9.04 11.43 26.46
N LEU A 133 -8.45 12.63 26.51
CA LEU A 133 -7.50 13.10 25.51
C LEU A 133 -6.18 12.31 25.53
N LEU A 134 -5.67 11.96 26.71
CA LEU A 134 -4.51 11.06 26.84
C LEU A 134 -4.80 9.69 26.22
N ALA A 135 -6.00 9.16 26.46
CA ALA A 135 -6.43 7.91 25.84
C ALA A 135 -6.54 8.07 24.31
N ASP A 136 -7.08 9.19 23.81
CA ASP A 136 -7.18 9.45 22.37
C ASP A 136 -5.80 9.48 21.71
N PHE A 137 -4.78 10.13 22.32
CA PHE A 137 -3.39 10.12 21.82
C PHE A 137 -2.86 8.70 21.59
N SER A 138 -3.24 7.74 22.43
CA SER A 138 -2.86 6.32 22.26
C SER A 138 -3.53 5.66 21.06
N LEU A 139 -4.66 6.18 20.60
CA LEU A 139 -5.44 5.64 19.49
C LEU A 139 -5.19 6.34 18.14
N ILE A 140 -4.47 7.46 18.10
CA ILE A 140 -4.30 8.31 16.90
C ILE A 140 -3.65 7.54 15.74
N LEU A 141 -2.80 6.55 16.00
CA LEU A 141 -1.92 5.95 14.98
C LEU A 141 -2.14 4.46 14.77
N PRO A 142 -1.62 3.90 13.65
CA PRO A 142 -1.87 2.52 13.27
C PRO A 142 -1.36 1.51 14.31
N ASP A 143 -0.26 1.82 14.99
CA ASP A 143 0.30 0.97 16.05
C ASP A 143 -0.16 1.43 17.43
N ILE A 144 -1.38 1.05 17.79
CA ILE A 144 -2.04 1.44 19.04
C ILE A 144 -1.21 1.05 20.28
N LYS A 145 -0.51 -0.09 20.22
CA LYS A 145 0.32 -0.57 21.34
C LYS A 145 1.53 0.29 21.56
N GLU A 146 2.21 0.67 20.47
CA GLU A 146 3.39 1.54 20.56
C GLU A 146 3.00 2.94 21.07
N ASN A 147 1.88 3.50 20.58
CA ASN A 147 1.43 4.81 21.05
C ASN A 147 1.07 4.79 22.54
N GLN A 148 0.33 3.77 22.98
CA GLN A 148 -0.03 3.58 24.38
C GLN A 148 1.23 3.57 25.25
N LYS A 149 2.26 2.83 24.82
CA LYS A 149 3.53 2.76 25.52
C LYS A 149 4.23 4.12 25.61
N ILE A 150 4.24 4.90 24.53
CA ILE A 150 4.83 6.25 24.52
C ILE A 150 4.13 7.16 25.54
N VAL A 151 2.79 7.16 25.58
CA VAL A 151 2.01 7.95 26.54
C VAL A 151 2.28 7.48 27.97
N GLU A 152 2.32 6.17 28.21
CA GLU A 152 2.61 5.59 29.53
C GLU A 152 4.01 5.95 30.04
N GLU A 153 5.01 5.85 29.18
CA GLU A 153 6.39 6.23 29.49
C GLU A 153 6.50 7.72 29.81
N GLU A 154 5.82 8.58 29.04
CA GLU A 154 5.83 10.02 29.26
C GLU A 154 5.11 10.41 30.56
N ILE A 155 3.93 9.86 30.85
CA ILE A 155 3.25 10.10 32.14
C ILE A 155 4.14 9.64 33.30
N THR A 156 4.77 8.47 33.18
CA THR A 156 5.68 7.94 34.20
C THR A 156 6.90 8.83 34.40
N HIS A 157 7.45 9.37 33.31
CA HIS A 157 8.55 10.32 33.35
C HIS A 157 8.15 11.62 34.06
N GLN A 158 6.97 12.17 33.74
CA GLN A 158 6.45 13.38 34.39
C GLN A 158 6.19 13.14 35.89
N ILE A 159 5.65 11.99 36.28
CA ILE A 159 5.51 11.63 37.71
C ILE A 159 6.85 11.73 38.44
N LYS A 160 7.92 11.17 37.85
CA LYS A 160 9.27 11.23 38.45
C LYS A 160 9.81 12.65 38.56
N ILE A 161 9.53 13.52 37.58
CA ILE A 161 9.91 14.93 37.64
C ILE A 161 9.22 15.57 38.85
N TYR A 162 7.89 15.52 38.90
CA TYR A 162 7.10 16.19 39.94
C TYR A 162 7.23 15.56 41.34
N GLN A 163 7.77 14.36 41.48
CA GLN A 163 8.07 13.75 42.79
C GLN A 163 9.07 14.60 43.61
N ILE A 164 9.94 15.37 42.95
CA ILE A 164 11.01 16.11 43.61
C ILE A 164 10.48 17.41 44.24
N ASP A 165 9.69 18.16 43.49
CA ASP A 165 9.33 19.55 43.75
C ASP A 165 7.83 19.76 43.97
N GLU A 166 6.97 18.84 43.53
CA GLU A 166 5.50 18.94 43.65
C GLU A 166 4.85 17.58 43.99
N ASN A 167 5.34 16.91 45.04
CA ASN A 167 4.89 15.55 45.42
C ASN A 167 3.35 15.35 45.50
N PRO A 168 2.54 16.30 46.01
CA PRO A 168 1.08 16.17 45.96
C PRO A 168 0.53 16.04 44.52
N PHE A 169 1.12 16.76 43.57
CA PHE A 169 0.77 16.65 42.16
C PHE A 169 1.26 15.33 41.56
N ALA A 170 2.43 14.83 41.96
CA ALA A 170 2.90 13.51 41.53
C ALA A 170 1.96 12.38 41.96
N MET A 171 1.50 12.38 43.22
CA MET A 171 0.48 11.43 43.70
C MET A 171 -0.85 11.57 42.94
N PHE A 172 -1.20 12.79 42.55
CA PHE A 172 -2.37 13.04 41.72
C PHE A 172 -2.19 12.47 40.30
N LEU A 173 -1.03 12.65 39.68
CA LEU A 173 -0.70 12.04 38.39
C LEU A 173 -0.74 10.51 38.42
N GLU A 174 -0.32 9.87 39.52
CA GLU A 174 -0.49 8.42 39.68
C GLU A 174 -1.97 7.99 39.63
N ARG A 175 -2.88 8.81 40.18
CA ARG A 175 -4.33 8.56 40.08
C ARG A 175 -4.84 8.74 38.66
N ILE A 176 -4.36 9.78 37.95
CA ILE A 176 -4.66 9.99 36.53
C ILE A 176 -4.19 8.78 35.72
N MET A 177 -2.95 8.33 35.91
CA MET A 177 -2.36 7.18 35.22
C MET A 177 -3.22 5.92 35.38
N ARG A 178 -3.66 5.61 36.62
CA ARG A 178 -4.54 4.45 36.87
C ARG A 178 -5.86 4.55 36.11
N LYS A 179 -6.49 5.74 36.10
CA LYS A 179 -7.75 5.94 35.36
C LYS A 179 -7.55 5.89 33.85
N TYR A 180 -6.49 6.53 33.36
CA TYR A 180 -6.06 6.49 31.96
C TYR A 180 -5.89 5.05 31.48
N LEU A 181 -5.19 4.18 32.23
CA LEU A 181 -5.03 2.78 31.87
C LEU A 181 -6.37 2.05 31.70
N VAL A 182 -7.35 2.33 32.56
CA VAL A 182 -8.69 1.73 32.43
C VAL A 182 -9.41 2.27 31.19
N THR A 183 -9.38 3.58 30.98
CA THR A 183 -10.04 4.24 29.84
C THR A 183 -9.43 3.82 28.51
N VAL A 184 -8.10 3.84 28.38
CA VAL A 184 -7.40 3.47 27.14
C VAL A 184 -7.65 2.00 26.80
N ASN A 185 -7.55 1.09 27.77
CA ASN A 185 -7.83 -0.33 27.52
C ASN A 185 -9.28 -0.58 27.09
N LYS A 186 -10.24 0.17 27.66
CA LYS A 186 -11.64 0.13 27.22
C LYS A 186 -11.78 0.61 25.77
N LYS A 187 -11.22 1.78 25.42
CA LYS A 187 -11.26 2.33 24.06
C LYS A 187 -10.58 1.44 23.03
N ILE A 188 -9.44 0.83 23.39
CA ILE A 188 -8.73 -0.12 22.54
C ILE A 188 -9.62 -1.33 22.25
N LYS A 189 -10.28 -1.88 23.28
CA LYS A 189 -11.22 -3.00 23.11
C LYS A 189 -12.38 -2.61 22.18
N GLU A 190 -12.99 -1.45 22.39
CA GLU A 190 -14.08 -0.94 21.54
C GLU A 190 -13.63 -0.75 20.09
N LYS A 191 -12.43 -0.21 19.85
CA LYS A 191 -11.86 -0.03 18.50
C LYS A 191 -11.60 -1.38 17.82
N ILE A 192 -11.04 -2.36 18.54
CA ILE A 192 -10.84 -3.72 18.02
C ILE A 192 -12.19 -4.39 17.69
N GLU A 193 -13.19 -4.24 18.56
CA GLU A 193 -14.53 -4.76 18.33
C GLU A 193 -15.20 -4.11 17.11
N GLN A 194 -15.02 -2.81 16.94
CA GLN A 194 -15.50 -2.07 15.77
C GLN A 194 -14.82 -2.52 14.48
N GLU A 195 -13.48 -2.62 14.46
CA GLU A 195 -12.73 -3.15 13.31
C GLU A 195 -13.15 -4.59 13.00
N HIS A 196 -13.37 -5.41 14.03
CA HIS A 196 -13.86 -6.77 13.87
C HIS A 196 -15.27 -6.79 13.27
N MET A 197 -16.19 -5.94 13.74
CA MET A 197 -17.54 -5.79 13.20
C MET A 197 -17.54 -5.28 11.75
N GLU A 198 -16.69 -4.32 11.41
CA GLU A 198 -16.51 -3.82 10.04
C GLU A 198 -15.92 -4.88 9.12
N SER A 199 -15.09 -5.78 9.66
CA SER A 199 -14.55 -6.93 8.92
C SER A 199 -15.58 -8.06 8.72
N MET A 200 -16.65 -8.09 9.51
CA MET A 200 -17.71 -9.08 9.34
C MET A 200 -18.44 -8.84 8.03
N LYS A 201 -18.65 -9.92 7.30
CA LYS A 201 -19.48 -9.88 6.10
C LYS A 201 -20.93 -10.09 6.49
N ILE A 202 -21.85 -9.69 5.63
CA ILE A 202 -23.28 -9.91 5.81
C ILE A 202 -23.68 -11.12 4.97
N CYS A 203 -24.43 -12.05 5.54
CA CYS A 203 -24.95 -13.19 4.80
C CYS A 203 -25.94 -12.70 3.74
N PRO A 204 -25.75 -13.01 2.45
CA PRO A 204 -26.64 -12.52 1.39
C PRO A 204 -28.06 -13.11 1.49
N GLN A 205 -28.21 -14.26 2.16
CA GLN A 205 -29.49 -14.95 2.25
C GLN A 205 -30.35 -14.52 3.46
N CYS A 206 -29.73 -14.16 4.58
CA CYS A 206 -30.47 -13.88 5.83
C CYS A 206 -30.04 -12.59 6.53
N ALA A 207 -29.15 -11.80 5.93
CA ALA A 207 -28.60 -10.56 6.48
C ALA A 207 -27.85 -10.71 7.83
N GLU A 208 -27.60 -11.95 8.29
CA GLU A 208 -26.85 -12.19 9.52
C GLU A 208 -25.39 -11.77 9.39
N ARG A 209 -24.81 -11.17 10.44
CA ARG A 209 -23.38 -10.88 10.52
C ARG A 209 -22.60 -12.18 10.68
N ILE A 210 -21.62 -12.38 9.81
CA ILE A 210 -20.86 -13.61 9.71
C ILE A 210 -19.37 -13.29 9.63
N LEU A 211 -18.55 -14.14 10.27
CA LEU A 211 -17.09 -13.96 10.26
C LEU A 211 -16.57 -13.89 8.82
N PRO A 212 -15.57 -13.05 8.52
CA PRO A 212 -15.04 -12.92 7.16
C PRO A 212 -14.59 -14.28 6.58
N LYS A 213 -14.02 -15.15 7.42
CA LYS A 213 -13.57 -16.51 7.06
C LYS A 213 -14.68 -17.58 7.06
N ALA A 214 -15.92 -17.26 7.47
CA ALA A 214 -16.99 -18.24 7.51
C ALA A 214 -17.30 -18.77 6.10
N LYS A 215 -17.24 -20.10 5.92
CA LYS A 215 -17.63 -20.77 4.68
C LYS A 215 -19.13 -21.10 4.63
N VAL A 216 -19.78 -21.11 5.80
CA VAL A 216 -21.21 -21.38 5.95
C VAL A 216 -21.78 -20.40 6.98
N CYS A 217 -22.94 -19.83 6.68
CA CYS A 217 -23.71 -19.04 7.64
C CYS A 217 -24.29 -19.98 8.70
N LYS A 218 -23.95 -19.76 9.98
CA LYS A 218 -24.47 -20.57 11.08
C LYS A 218 -25.98 -20.42 11.29
N HIS A 219 -26.54 -19.25 10.96
CA HIS A 219 -27.95 -18.95 11.18
C HIS A 219 -28.87 -19.65 10.17
N CYS A 220 -28.60 -19.51 8.87
CA CYS A 220 -29.48 -20.05 7.81
C CYS A 220 -28.89 -21.24 7.03
N GLY A 221 -27.67 -21.67 7.34
CA GLY A 221 -26.99 -22.78 6.63
C GLY A 221 -26.48 -22.42 5.24
N HIS A 222 -26.60 -21.16 4.79
CA HIS A 222 -26.14 -20.72 3.47
C HIS A 222 -24.63 -20.92 3.31
N LYS A 223 -24.21 -21.67 2.28
CA LYS A 223 -22.79 -21.80 1.91
C LYS A 223 -22.30 -20.49 1.28
N LEU A 224 -21.37 -19.86 1.96
CA LEU A 224 -20.72 -18.63 1.53
C LEU A 224 -19.61 -19.02 0.56
N HIS A 225 -19.80 -18.74 -0.74
CA HIS A 225 -18.72 -18.88 -1.71
C HIS A 225 -17.53 -18.02 -1.26
N SER A 226 -16.36 -18.63 -1.16
CA SER A 226 -15.14 -17.97 -0.71
C SER A 226 -14.74 -16.92 -1.74
N ILE A 227 -15.03 -15.66 -1.46
CA ILE A 227 -14.22 -14.57 -1.99
C ILE A 227 -12.93 -14.64 -1.18
N GLU A 228 -11.95 -15.41 -1.68
CA GLU A 228 -10.58 -15.30 -1.20
C GLU A 228 -10.13 -13.86 -1.49
N ARG A 229 -10.16 -13.02 -0.46
CA ARG A 229 -9.32 -11.83 -0.45
C ARG A 229 -7.88 -12.35 -0.51
N LEU A 230 -7.29 -12.31 -1.69
CA LEU A 230 -5.86 -12.48 -1.91
C LEU A 230 -5.11 -11.34 -1.21
N SER A 231 -4.96 -11.46 0.10
CA SER A 231 -3.99 -10.69 0.88
C SER A 231 -2.94 -11.66 1.39
N SER A 232 -1.88 -11.86 0.59
CA SER A 232 -0.49 -12.11 1.00
C SER A 232 0.26 -12.92 -0.06
N GLN A 233 0.87 -12.24 -1.04
CA GLN A 233 2.20 -12.48 -1.61
C GLN A 233 2.36 -11.71 -2.93
N ASN A 234 3.22 -10.68 -2.91
CA ASN A 234 3.78 -9.89 -4.02
C ASN A 234 2.83 -9.22 -5.05
N PRO A 235 3.08 -7.95 -5.43
CA PRO A 235 2.15 -7.15 -6.24
C PRO A 235 2.26 -7.52 -7.73
N ILE A 236 1.49 -8.50 -8.17
CA ILE A 236 0.90 -8.43 -9.50
C ILE A 236 -0.47 -7.82 -9.25
N LEU A 237 -0.64 -6.55 -9.62
CA LEU A 237 -1.96 -5.92 -9.63
C LEU A 237 -2.90 -6.90 -10.34
N PRO A 238 -3.95 -7.46 -9.69
CA PRO A 238 -4.81 -8.42 -10.34
C PRO A 238 -5.37 -7.74 -11.59
N ASP A 239 -5.29 -8.41 -12.74
CA ASP A 239 -5.79 -7.87 -14.00
C ASP A 239 -7.26 -7.50 -13.81
N ARG A 240 -7.53 -6.21 -13.63
CA ARG A 240 -8.86 -5.69 -13.31
C ARG A 240 -9.87 -6.08 -14.39
N ILE A 241 -9.40 -6.26 -15.63
CA ILE A 241 -10.22 -6.77 -16.72
C ILE A 241 -10.66 -8.21 -16.44
N GLU A 242 -9.75 -9.06 -15.98
CA GLU A 242 -10.07 -10.47 -15.71
C GLU A 242 -11.00 -10.61 -14.49
N ASN A 243 -10.79 -9.79 -13.46
CA ASN A 243 -11.73 -9.68 -12.34
C ASN A 243 -13.12 -9.22 -12.78
N GLY A 244 -13.20 -8.15 -13.58
CA GLY A 244 -14.46 -7.65 -14.11
C GLY A 244 -15.20 -8.70 -14.96
N LYS A 245 -14.48 -9.48 -15.77
CA LYS A 245 -15.07 -10.60 -16.53
C LYS A 245 -15.61 -11.71 -15.63
N ASN A 246 -14.90 -12.04 -14.56
CA ASN A 246 -15.35 -13.07 -13.62
C ASN A 246 -16.60 -12.63 -12.85
N LEU A 247 -16.67 -11.35 -12.47
CA LEU A 247 -17.86 -10.74 -11.86
C LEU A 247 -19.04 -10.74 -12.84
N TYR A 248 -18.80 -10.40 -14.11
CA TYR A 248 -19.81 -10.48 -15.17
C TYR A 248 -20.36 -11.90 -15.34
N LYS A 249 -19.48 -12.92 -15.40
CA LYS A 249 -19.89 -14.34 -15.47
C LYS A 249 -20.69 -14.77 -14.24
N SER A 250 -20.41 -14.16 -13.08
CA SER A 250 -21.10 -14.42 -11.82
C SER A 250 -22.40 -13.62 -11.66
N GLY A 251 -22.80 -12.81 -12.65
CA GLY A 251 -24.02 -11.99 -12.61
C GLY A 251 -23.91 -10.71 -11.76
N LEU A 252 -22.74 -10.41 -11.21
CA LEU A 252 -22.47 -9.22 -10.39
C LEU A 252 -22.12 -8.03 -11.29
N PHE A 253 -23.12 -7.52 -12.00
CA PHE A 253 -22.93 -6.54 -13.06
C PHE A 253 -22.46 -5.16 -12.58
N LYS A 254 -22.90 -4.70 -11.40
CA LYS A 254 -22.51 -3.39 -10.87
C LYS A 254 -21.05 -3.39 -10.40
N GLU A 255 -20.61 -4.49 -9.81
CA GLU A 255 -19.24 -4.72 -9.38
C GLU A 255 -18.32 -4.89 -10.59
N ALA A 256 -18.77 -5.59 -11.63
CA ALA A 256 -18.04 -5.71 -12.89
C ALA A 256 -17.78 -4.34 -13.54
N ILE A 257 -18.78 -3.44 -13.55
CA ILE A 257 -18.63 -2.06 -14.04
C ILE A 257 -17.53 -1.33 -13.26
N LYS A 258 -17.53 -1.39 -11.92
CA LYS A 258 -16.51 -0.72 -11.09
C LYS A 258 -15.09 -1.20 -11.39
N GLU A 259 -14.91 -2.51 -11.62
CA GLU A 259 -13.60 -3.04 -12.01
C GLU A 259 -13.16 -2.52 -13.38
N PHE A 260 -14.08 -2.44 -14.35
CA PHE A 260 -13.76 -1.87 -15.66
C PHE A 260 -13.54 -0.35 -15.61
N ASP A 261 -14.29 0.39 -14.80
CA ASP A 261 -14.07 1.83 -14.57
C ASP A 261 -12.67 2.09 -14.02
N THR A 262 -12.26 1.26 -13.06
CA THR A 262 -10.92 1.39 -12.47
C THR A 262 -9.84 0.95 -13.46
N ALA A 263 -10.09 -0.08 -14.28
CA ALA A 263 -9.17 -0.47 -15.36
C ALA A 263 -8.97 0.64 -16.41
N ILE A 264 -10.03 1.39 -16.72
CA ILE A 264 -10.01 2.55 -17.61
C ILE A 264 -9.29 3.74 -16.95
N HIS A 265 -9.50 3.96 -15.65
CA HIS A 265 -8.80 5.00 -14.91
C HIS A 265 -7.29 4.75 -14.86
N ASP A 266 -6.89 3.49 -14.65
CA ASP A 266 -5.49 3.09 -14.61
C ASP A 266 -4.84 3.15 -16.00
N LYS A 267 -5.58 2.82 -17.07
CA LYS A 267 -5.14 2.89 -18.48
C LYS A 267 -6.27 3.33 -19.40
N ALA A 268 -6.30 4.63 -19.71
CA ALA A 268 -7.35 5.23 -20.50
C ALA A 268 -7.40 4.75 -21.97
N ASP A 269 -6.32 4.13 -22.47
CA ASP A 269 -6.21 3.57 -23.83
C ASP A 269 -6.59 2.08 -23.92
N ASN A 270 -7.15 1.52 -22.85
CA ASN A 270 -7.45 0.10 -22.78
C ASN A 270 -8.78 -0.27 -23.47
N ALA A 271 -8.71 -0.52 -24.78
CA ALA A 271 -9.85 -0.87 -25.62
C ALA A 271 -10.68 -2.08 -25.11
N VAL A 272 -10.04 -3.02 -24.42
CA VAL A 272 -10.69 -4.23 -23.87
C VAL A 272 -11.56 -3.90 -22.66
N ALA A 273 -11.15 -2.95 -21.82
CA ALA A 273 -11.94 -2.53 -20.66
C ALA A 273 -13.24 -1.84 -21.09
N TYR A 274 -13.16 -0.90 -22.04
CA TYR A 274 -14.34 -0.26 -22.64
C TYR A 274 -15.29 -1.28 -23.28
N TYR A 275 -14.77 -2.22 -24.06
CA TYR A 275 -15.61 -3.26 -24.68
C TYR A 275 -16.35 -4.10 -23.63
N ASN A 276 -15.66 -4.56 -22.59
CA ASN A 276 -16.30 -5.38 -21.56
C ASN A 276 -17.31 -4.58 -20.73
N ARG A 277 -17.03 -3.31 -20.40
CA ARG A 277 -18.00 -2.41 -19.76
C ARG A 277 -19.25 -2.21 -20.62
N ALA A 278 -19.07 -2.07 -21.94
CA ALA A 278 -20.19 -1.97 -22.87
C ALA A 278 -21.08 -3.23 -22.89
N VAL A 279 -20.47 -4.42 -22.83
CA VAL A 279 -21.21 -5.70 -22.74
C VAL A 279 -22.02 -5.77 -21.45
N VAL A 280 -21.45 -5.33 -20.33
CA VAL A 280 -22.18 -5.28 -19.04
C VAL A 280 -23.34 -4.28 -19.10
N HIS A 281 -23.11 -3.07 -19.64
CA HIS A 281 -24.16 -2.07 -19.82
C HIS A 281 -25.28 -2.57 -20.74
N SER A 282 -24.94 -3.28 -21.81
CA SER A 282 -25.92 -3.93 -22.69
C SER A 282 -26.79 -4.94 -21.93
N LYS A 283 -26.20 -5.77 -21.06
CA LYS A 283 -26.93 -6.71 -20.21
C LYS A 283 -27.84 -6.04 -19.18
N LEU A 284 -27.47 -4.85 -18.71
CA LEU A 284 -28.29 -4.05 -17.79
C LEU A 284 -29.36 -3.21 -18.50
N GLY A 285 -29.41 -3.20 -19.84
CA GLY A 285 -30.34 -2.38 -20.62
C GLY A 285 -29.89 -0.92 -20.82
N ASN A 286 -28.69 -0.57 -20.39
CA ASN A 286 -28.10 0.77 -20.50
C ASN A 286 -27.54 1.00 -21.93
N ARG A 287 -28.44 1.15 -22.91
CA ARG A 287 -28.08 1.19 -24.34
C ARG A 287 -27.18 2.36 -24.72
N GLU A 288 -27.44 3.54 -24.17
CA GLU A 288 -26.65 4.75 -24.48
C GLU A 288 -25.21 4.62 -23.99
N GLN A 289 -25.02 4.16 -22.75
CA GLN A 289 -23.70 3.94 -22.17
C GLN A 289 -22.95 2.81 -22.89
N ALA A 290 -23.65 1.73 -23.24
CA ALA A 290 -23.06 0.64 -24.02
C ALA A 290 -22.58 1.12 -25.40
N ARG A 291 -23.36 1.97 -26.08
CA ARG A 291 -22.99 2.52 -27.39
C ARG A 291 -21.79 3.47 -27.28
N ALA A 292 -21.75 4.31 -26.26
CA ALA A 292 -20.62 5.21 -25.99
C ALA A 292 -19.32 4.42 -25.77
N ASP A 293 -19.38 3.38 -24.94
CA ASP A 293 -18.22 2.53 -24.64
C ASP A 293 -17.76 1.69 -25.84
N LEU A 294 -18.70 1.19 -26.66
CA LEU A 294 -18.36 0.52 -27.92
C LEU A 294 -17.64 1.48 -28.88
N LYS A 295 -18.06 2.75 -28.94
CA LYS A 295 -17.43 3.76 -29.81
C LYS A 295 -16.00 4.01 -29.38
N GLU A 296 -15.78 4.16 -28.08
CA GLU A 296 -14.44 4.36 -27.53
C GLU A 296 -13.54 3.13 -27.74
N ALA A 297 -14.06 1.92 -27.46
CA ALA A 297 -13.35 0.68 -27.74
C ALA A 297 -12.99 0.54 -29.23
N SER A 298 -13.89 0.91 -30.14
CA SER A 298 -13.63 0.90 -31.59
C SER A 298 -12.56 1.91 -32.00
N ASN A 299 -12.59 3.13 -31.45
CA ASN A 299 -11.57 4.16 -31.69
C ASN A 299 -10.19 3.69 -31.25
N LEU A 300 -10.11 2.96 -30.13
CA LEU A 300 -8.90 2.37 -29.58
C LEU A 300 -8.49 1.04 -30.28
N GLY A 301 -9.18 0.64 -31.35
CA GLY A 301 -8.79 -0.49 -32.20
C GLY A 301 -9.42 -1.85 -31.85
N HIS A 302 -10.44 -1.89 -31.00
CA HIS A 302 -11.13 -3.15 -30.65
C HIS A 302 -11.99 -3.67 -31.82
N LYS A 303 -11.53 -4.74 -32.48
CA LYS A 303 -12.14 -5.31 -33.70
C LYS A 303 -13.63 -5.63 -33.54
N LYS A 304 -14.01 -6.33 -32.46
CA LYS A 304 -15.43 -6.69 -32.21
C LYS A 304 -16.31 -5.47 -31.93
N ALA A 305 -15.75 -4.41 -31.33
CA ALA A 305 -16.53 -3.20 -31.06
C ALA A 305 -16.87 -2.48 -32.36
N LYS A 306 -15.89 -2.42 -33.29
CA LYS A 306 -16.07 -1.87 -34.63
C LYS A 306 -17.09 -2.65 -35.46
N GLU A 307 -17.17 -3.96 -35.29
CA GLU A 307 -18.18 -4.81 -35.95
C GLU A 307 -19.59 -4.55 -35.40
N LEU A 308 -19.73 -4.38 -34.08
CA LEU A 308 -21.03 -4.16 -33.42
C LEU A 308 -21.62 -2.75 -33.64
N LEU A 309 -20.84 -1.81 -34.17
CA LEU A 309 -21.26 -0.44 -34.47
C LEU A 309 -21.62 -0.19 -35.94
N LYS A 310 -21.40 -1.18 -36.81
CA LYS A 310 -21.84 -1.16 -38.21
C LYS A 310 -23.30 -1.55 -38.32
#